data_AF-A0A2W0DCH6-F1
#
_entry.id   AF-A0A2W0DCH6-F1
#
_cell.length_a   1.000
_cell.length_b   1.000
_cell.length_c   1.000
_cell.angle_alpha   90.00
_cell.angle_beta   90.00
_cell.angle_gamma   90.00
#
_symmetry.space_group_name_H-M   'P 1'
#
loop_
_entity.id
_entity.type
_entity.pdbx_description
1 polymer ?
#
loop_
_entity_poly.entity_id
_entity_poly.type
_entity_poly.pdbx_seq_one_letter_code
_entity_poly.pdbx_strand_id
1 'polypeptide(L)' 'MSTSTAVHFGAGNIGRGFVGLLLHEAGYEVVFADVAAPLIDALAAADSYTVHEVGAGAQDHEVTNFRALNSA' A
#
# COMPACT_ATOMS: atom_id res chain seq x y z
N MET A 1 0.91 -20.93 5.88
CA MET A 1 2.05 -20.57 5.01
C MET A 1 2.61 -19.26 5.55
N SER A 2 3.93 -19.08 5.59
CA SER A 2 4.51 -17.79 5.99
C SER A 2 4.27 -16.79 4.86
N THR A 3 3.60 -15.67 5.14
CA THR A 3 3.54 -14.53 4.24
C THR A 3 4.92 -13.85 4.25
N SER A 4 5.47 -13.57 3.06
CA SER A 4 6.67 -12.74 2.96
C SER A 4 6.28 -11.28 3.21
N THR A 5 7.10 -10.55 3.96
CA THR A 5 6.86 -9.12 4.25
C THR A 5 7.80 -8.26 3.40
N ALA A 6 7.28 -7.18 2.81
CA ALA A 6 8.06 -6.20 2.07
C ALA A 6 7.90 -4.81 2.70
N VAL A 7 9.02 -4.13 2.96
CA VAL A 7 9.00 -2.72 3.40
C VAL A 7 9.16 -1.81 2.19
N HIS A 8 8.21 -0.92 1.97
CA HIS A 8 8.27 0.08 0.90
C HIS A 8 8.42 1.49 1.49
N PHE A 9 9.58 2.10 1.25
CA PHE A 9 9.84 3.49 1.62
C PHE A 9 9.19 4.43 0.61
N GLY A 10 8.31 5.31 1.08
CA GLY A 10 7.46 6.18 0.28
C GLY A 10 6.03 5.67 0.20
N ALA A 11 5.15 6.22 1.02
CA ALA A 11 3.74 5.85 1.07
C ALA A 11 2.86 6.69 0.13
N GLY A 12 3.43 7.53 -0.74
CA GLY A 12 2.71 8.40 -1.67
C GLY A 12 1.99 7.66 -2.81
N ASN A 13 1.48 8.40 -3.80
CA ASN A 13 0.64 7.84 -4.86
C ASN A 13 1.33 6.73 -5.68
N ILE A 14 2.61 6.87 -6.02
CA ILE A 14 3.37 5.82 -6.73
C ILE A 14 3.62 4.60 -5.85
N GLY A 15 3.85 4.82 -4.56
CA GLY A 15 4.00 3.73 -3.60
C GLY A 15 2.71 2.93 -3.47
N ARG A 16 1.57 3.57 -3.29
CA ARG A 16 0.28 2.87 -3.09
C ARG A 16 -0.34 2.34 -4.37
N GLY A 17 -0.29 3.15 -5.43
CA GLY A 17 -0.99 2.89 -6.69
C GLY A 17 -0.18 2.06 -7.69
N PHE A 18 1.08 1.77 -7.41
CA PHE A 18 1.91 0.97 -8.30
C PHE A 18 2.78 -0.05 -7.58
N VAL A 19 3.87 0.37 -6.92
CA VAL A 19 4.84 -0.60 -6.35
C VAL A 19 4.22 -1.45 -5.24
N GLY A 20 3.50 -0.81 -4.32
CA GLY A 20 2.79 -1.47 -3.23
C GLY A 20 1.65 -2.37 -3.73
N LEU A 21 0.94 -1.97 -4.79
CA LEU A 21 -0.07 -2.80 -5.44
C LEU A 21 0.55 -4.08 -6.00
N LEU A 22 1.65 -3.98 -6.75
CA LEU A 22 2.35 -5.15 -7.31
C LEU A 22 2.87 -6.10 -6.21
N LEU A 23 3.36 -5.56 -5.09
CA LEU A 23 3.79 -6.37 -3.94
C LEU A 23 2.61 -7.09 -3.29
N HIS A 24 1.48 -6.40 -3.10
CA HIS A 24 0.25 -6.99 -2.58
C HIS A 24 -0.26 -8.12 -3.50
N GLU A 25 -0.31 -7.90 -4.81
CA GLU A 25 -0.71 -8.92 -5.80
C GLU A 25 0.24 -10.13 -5.83
N ALA A 26 1.53 -9.90 -5.56
CA ALA A 26 2.53 -10.96 -5.39
C ALA A 26 2.41 -11.72 -4.06
N GLY A 27 1.42 -11.37 -3.21
CA GLY A 27 1.12 -12.07 -1.96
C GLY A 27 1.95 -11.61 -0.75
N TYR A 28 2.59 -10.44 -0.83
CA TYR A 28 3.33 -9.89 0.30
C TYR A 28 2.40 -9.18 1.28
N GLU A 29 2.75 -9.23 2.57
CA GLU A 29 2.33 -8.19 3.50
C GLU A 29 3.17 -6.93 3.23
N VAL A 30 2.52 -5.81 2.93
CA VAL A 30 3.22 -4.56 2.58
C VAL A 30 3.33 -3.66 3.81
N VAL A 31 4.53 -3.21 4.15
CA VAL A 31 4.75 -2.21 5.21
C VAL A 31 5.21 -0.91 4.56
N PHE A 32 4.32 0.08 4.52
CA PHE A 32 4.66 1.43 4.05
C PHE A 32 5.41 2.19 5.13
N ALA A 33 6.53 2.82 4.76
CA ALA A 33 7.31 3.68 5.63
C ALA A 33 7.45 5.08 5.01
N ASP A 34 7.03 6.12 5.72
CA ASP A 34 7.08 7.52 5.24
C ASP A 34 7.17 8.51 6.42
N VAL A 35 7.59 9.74 6.16
CA VAL A 35 7.67 10.82 7.16
C VAL A 35 6.38 11.66 7.23
N ALA A 36 5.50 11.53 6.24
CA ALA A 36 4.22 12.24 6.20
C ALA A 36 3.22 11.67 7.22
N ALA A 37 3.32 12.10 8.48
CA ALA A 37 2.51 11.58 9.60
C ALA A 37 1.00 11.51 9.31
N PRO A 38 0.32 12.55 8.76
CA PRO A 38 -1.12 12.45 8.50
C PRO A 38 -1.50 11.32 7.52
N LEU A 39 -0.63 11.03 6.55
CA LEU A 39 -0.84 9.94 5.59
C LEU A 39 -0.61 8.58 6.25
N ILE A 40 0.47 8.46 7.02
CA ILE A 40 0.78 7.22 7.75
C ILE A 40 -0.33 6.89 8.75
N ASP A 41 -0.82 7.87 9.50
CA ASP A 41 -1.89 7.69 10.47
C ASP A 41 -3.19 7.25 9.78
N ALA A 42 -3.53 7.86 8.64
CA ALA A 42 -4.70 7.48 7.84
C ALA A 42 -4.58 6.03 7.31
N LEU A 43 -3.39 5.63 6.84
CA LEU A 43 -3.14 4.27 6.40
C LEU A 43 -3.19 3.27 7.56
N ALA A 44 -2.56 3.58 8.69
CA ALA A 44 -2.53 2.69 9.85
C ALA A 44 -3.92 2.47 10.47
N ALA A 45 -4.86 3.41 10.27
CA ALA A 45 -6.24 3.30 10.72
C ALA A 45 -7.18 2.60 9.72
N ALA A 46 -6.71 2.31 8.50
CA ALA A 46 -7.52 1.71 7.44
C ALA A 46 -7.21 0.21 7.29
N ASP A 47 -8.26 -0.60 7.15
CA ASP A 47 -8.12 -2.04 6.86
C ASP A 47 -7.81 -2.31 5.38
N SER A 48 -8.25 -1.41 4.49
CA SER A 48 -8.04 -1.48 3.05
C SER A 48 -7.96 -0.09 2.39
N TYR A 49 -7.43 -0.02 1.18
CA TYR A 49 -7.59 1.12 0.28
C TYR A 49 -7.78 0.66 -1.17
N THR A 50 -8.35 1.53 -2.01
CA THR A 50 -8.62 1.22 -3.42
C THR A 50 -7.63 1.94 -4.34
N VAL A 51 -7.08 1.22 -5.30
CA VAL A 51 -6.39 1.79 -6.47
C VAL A 51 -7.35 1.78 -7.65
N HIS A 52 -7.63 2.96 -8.19
CA HIS A 52 -8.46 3.13 -9.37
C HIS A 52 -7.59 3.12 -10.63
N GLU A 53 -7.60 2.00 -11.36
CA GLU A 53 -6.96 1.91 -12.67
C GLU A 53 -7.90 2.48 -13.74
N VAL A 54 -7.46 3.52 -14.42
CA VAL A 54 -8.27 4.27 -15.40
C VAL A 54 -7.78 4.01 -16.82
N GLY A 55 -8.72 3.91 -17.78
CA GLY A 55 -8.41 3.66 -19.19
C GLY A 55 -9.40 2.70 -19.82
N ALA A 56 -9.04 2.16 -20.97
CA ALA A 56 -9.80 1.07 -21.58
C ALA A 56 -9.66 -0.19 -20.73
N GLY A 57 -10.78 -0.72 -20.23
CA GLY A 57 -10.77 -1.86 -19.30
C GLY A 57 -10.48 -1.48 -17.86
N ALA A 58 -10.85 -0.27 -17.42
CA ALA A 58 -10.71 0.22 -16.04
C ALA A 58 -11.13 -0.80 -14.97
N GLN A 59 -10.37 -0.86 -13.89
CA GLN A 59 -10.57 -1.76 -12.76
C GLN A 59 -10.25 -1.07 -11.44
N ASP A 60 -10.92 -1.49 -10.38
CA ASP A 60 -10.59 -1.12 -9.02
C ASP A 60 -9.87 -2.29 -8.36
N HIS A 61 -8.70 -2.01 -7.78
CA HIS A 61 -7.92 -2.99 -7.04
C HIS A 61 -8.02 -2.68 -5.55
N GLU A 62 -8.57 -3.59 -4.77
CA GLU A 62 -8.56 -3.48 -3.31
C GLU A 62 -7.21 -3.98 -2.78
N VAL A 63 -6.55 -3.14 -1.99
CA VAL A 63 -5.31 -3.48 -1.28
C VAL A 63 -5.63 -3.65 0.20
N THR A 64 -5.31 -4.84 0.72
CA THR A 64 -5.47 -5.21 2.13
C THR A 64 -4.14 -5.68 2.71
N ASN A 65 -4.13 -6.12 3.97
CA ASN A 65 -2.95 -6.76 4.58
C ASN A 65 -1.67 -5.90 4.49
N PHE A 66 -1.80 -4.62 4.83
CA PHE A 66 -0.69 -3.69 4.90
C PHE A 66 -0.56 -3.09 6.31
N ARG A 67 0.62 -2.53 6.59
CA ARG A 67 0.88 -1.66 7.73
C ARG A 67 1.49 -0.35 7.24
N ALA A 68 1.39 0.69 8.05
CA ALA A 68 2.05 1.96 7.82
C ALA A 68 2.80 2.40 9.07
N LEU A 69 4.05 2.82 8.91
CA LEU A 69 4.93 3.25 10.00
C LEU A 69 5.58 4.60 9.66
N ASN A 70 5.69 5.46 10.67
CA ASN A 70 6.41 6.72 10.51
C ASN A 70 7.92 6.45 10.52
N SER A 71 8.65 6.98 9.53
CA SER A 71 10.09 6.76 9.35
C SER A 71 10.96 7.98 9.66
N ALA A 72 10.40 8.99 10.34
CA ALA A 72 11.13 10.18 10.79
C ALA A 72 12.06 9.91 11.98
#